data_AF-A0A7X9PIC9-F1
#
_entry.id   AF-A0A7X9PIC9-F1
#
_cell.length_a   1.000
_cell.length_b   1.000
_cell.length_c   1.000
_cell.angle_alpha   90.00
_cell.angle_beta   90.00
_cell.angle_gamma   90.00
#
_symmetry.space_group_name_H-M   'P 1'
#
loop_
_entity.id
_entity.type
_entity.pdbx_description
1 polymer ?
#
loop_
_entity_poly.entity_id
_entity_poly.type
_entity_poly.pdbx_seq_one_letter_code
_entity_poly.pdbx_strand_id
1 'polypeptide(L)' 'MNFKIGLVAIFALLALIFLVQNIEVMTVHFLFWQLSMSRAIFLFFILLTGFIIGWFLHSFVSYSQKKKN' A
#
# COMPACT_ATOMS: atom_id res chain seq x y z
N MET A 1 -1.67 -38.30 -9.95
CA MET A 1 -2.30 -37.08 -9.40
C MET A 1 -2.08 -35.95 -10.39
N ASN A 2 -3.14 -35.38 -10.96
CA ASN A 2 -3.01 -34.38 -12.02
C ASN A 2 -2.22 -33.17 -11.49
N PHE A 3 -1.05 -32.89 -12.07
CA PHE A 3 -0.15 -31.81 -11.65
C PHE A 3 -0.87 -30.47 -11.46
N LYS A 4 -1.90 -30.21 -12.29
CA LYS A 4 -2.81 -29.06 -12.19
C LYS A 4 -3.49 -28.93 -10.81
N ILE A 5 -3.94 -30.04 -10.22
CA ILE A 5 -4.62 -30.07 -8.92
C ILE A 5 -3.63 -29.75 -7.79
N GLY A 6 -2.42 -30.32 -7.85
CA GLY A 6 -1.35 -30.02 -6.89
C GLY A 6 -0.97 -28.54 -6.93
N LEU A 7 -0.85 -27.97 -8.13
CA LEU A 7 -0.53 -26.56 -8.34
C LEU A 7 -1.62 -25.62 -7.79
N VAL A 8 -2.89 -25.95 -8.02
CA VAL A 8 -4.03 -25.19 -7.44
C VAL A 8 -4.03 -25.27 -5.92
N ALA A 9 -3.77 -26.44 -5.33
CA ALA A 9 -3.69 -26.60 -3.88
C ALA A 9 -2.56 -25.77 -3.27
N ILE A 10 -1.39 -25.70 -3.93
CA ILE A 10 -0.26 -24.87 -3.50
C ILE A 10 -0.64 -23.38 -3.54
N PHE A 11 -1.25 -22.91 -4.63
CA PHE A 11 -1.68 -21.51 -4.72
C PHE A 11 -2.76 -21.16 -3.70
N ALA A 12 -3.71 -22.06 -3.45
CA ALA A 12 -4.74 -21.87 -2.42
C ALA A 12 -4.12 -21.75 -1.02
N LEU A 13 -3.12 -22.59 -0.71
CA LEU A 13 -2.41 -22.53 0.56
C LEU A 13 -1.62 -21.22 0.71
N LEU A 14 -0.92 -20.78 -0.34
CA LEU A 14 -0.19 -19.51 -0.34
C LEU A 14 -1.13 -18.31 -0.17
N ALA A 15 -2.29 -18.32 -0.81
CA ALA A 15 -3.30 -17.27 -0.65
C ALA A 15 -3.84 -17.21 0.79
N LEU A 16 -4.08 -18.36 1.42
CA LEU A 16 -4.49 -18.43 2.83
C LEU A 16 -3.41 -17.90 3.78
N ILE A 17 -2.14 -18.27 3.55
CA ILE A 17 -1.01 -17.75 4.33
C ILE A 17 -0.89 -16.23 4.16
N PHE A 18 -0.98 -15.74 2.93
CA PHE A 18 -0.99 -14.30 2.65
C PHE A 18 -2.12 -13.61 3.39
N LEU A 19 -3.34 -14.15 3.34
CA LEU A 19 -4.48 -13.57 4.05
C LEU A 19 -4.19 -13.51 5.56
N VAL A 20 -3.83 -14.63 6.19
CA VAL A 20 -3.59 -14.69 7.64
C VAL A 20 -2.45 -13.76 8.07
N GLN A 21 -1.36 -13.68 7.31
CA GLN A 21 -0.28 -12.74 7.60
C GLN A 21 -0.69 -11.27 7.42
N ASN A 22 -1.66 -10.98 6.54
CA ASN A 22 -2.15 -9.64 6.27
C ASN A 22 -3.45 -9.29 7.02
N ILE A 23 -3.97 -10.18 7.87
CA ILE A 23 -5.12 -9.92 8.77
C ILE A 23 -4.74 -8.97 9.91
N GLU A 24 -3.45 -8.74 10.16
CA GLU A 24 -3.00 -7.88 11.25
C GLU A 24 -3.54 -6.45 11.07
N VAL A 25 -4.54 -6.13 11.89
CA VAL A 25 -5.14 -4.80 11.98
C VAL A 25 -4.19 -3.93 12.77
N MET A 26 -3.65 -2.91 12.11
CA MET A 26 -2.81 -1.91 12.73
C MET A 26 -3.68 -0.74 13.15
N THR A 27 -3.58 -0.35 14.41
CA THR A 27 -4.18 0.90 14.90
C THR A 27 -3.14 2.00 14.86
N VAL A 28 -3.46 3.06 14.13
CA VAL A 28 -2.62 4.24 13.97
C VAL A 28 -3.24 5.36 14.78
N HIS A 29 -2.45 5.90 15.71
CA HIS A 29 -2.82 7.09 16.48
C HIS A 29 -2.14 8.31 15.84
N PHE A 30 -2.95 9.24 15.35
CA PHE A 30 -2.47 10.49 14.75
C PHE A 30 -3.13 11.68 15.44
N LEU A 31 -2.35 12.42 16.24
CA LEU A 31 -2.85 13.52 17.09
C LEU A 31 -4.04 13.05 17.96
N PHE A 32 -5.26 13.47 17.62
CA PHE A 32 -6.50 13.09 18.32
C PHE A 32 -7.29 11.96 17.63
N TRP A 33 -6.79 11.46 16.49
CA TRP A 33 -7.47 10.50 15.64
C TRP A 33 -6.92 9.09 15.86
N GLN A 34 -7.82 8.12 15.88
CA GLN A 34 -7.48 6.71 15.89
C GLN A 34 -8.08 6.07 14.64
N LEU A 35 -7.26 5.37 13.88
CA LEU A 35 -7.66 4.67 12.66
C LEU A 35 -7.18 3.22 12.76
N SER A 36 -8.12 2.28 12.70
CA SER A 36 -7.83 0.85 12.71
C SER A 36 -8.12 0.27 11.32
N MET A 37 -7.10 -0.26 10.67
CA MET A 37 -7.16 -0.77 9.31
C MET A 37 -6.13 -1.89 9.12
N SER A 38 -6.26 -2.71 8.08
CA SER A 38 -5.21 -3.72 7.81
C SER A 38 -3.89 -3.04 7.46
N ARG A 39 -2.77 -3.62 7.90
CA ARG A 39 -1.43 -3.08 7.65
C ARG A 39 -1.15 -2.88 6.15
N ALA A 40 -1.63 -3.78 5.30
CA ALA A 40 -1.47 -3.69 3.86
C ALA A 40 -2.15 -2.43 3.27
N ILE A 41 -3.38 -2.14 3.69
CA ILE A 41 -4.10 -0.94 3.24
C ILE A 41 -3.38 0.31 3.75
N PHE A 42 -2.85 0.28 4.98
CA PHE A 42 -2.12 1.41 5.56
C PHE A 42 -0.86 1.74 4.77
N LEU A 43 -0.05 0.73 4.45
CA LEU A 43 1.14 0.89 3.62
C LEU A 43 0.81 1.42 2.22
N PHE A 44 -0.28 0.94 1.61
CA PHE A 44 -0.73 1.43 0.32
C PHE A 44 -1.08 2.92 0.35
N PHE A 45 -1.83 3.38 1.36
CA PHE A 45 -2.15 4.80 1.51
C PHE A 45 -0.92 5.66 1.78
N ILE A 46 0.02 5.23 2.61
CA ILE A 46 1.27 5.97 2.83
C ILE A 46 2.01 6.18 1.51
N LEU A 47 2.18 5.11 0.72
CA LEU A 47 2.86 5.17 -0.57
C LEU A 47 2.14 6.11 -1.53
N LEU A 48 0.82 5.97 -1.66
CA LEU A 48 0.00 6.80 -2.54
C LEU A 48 0.10 8.27 -2.15
N THR A 49 0.01 8.58 -0.86
CA THR A 49 0.08 9.96 -0.35
C THR A 49 1.46 10.56 -0.62
N GLY A 50 2.53 9.80 -0.38
CA GLY A 50 3.89 10.23 -0.68
C GLY A 50 4.12 10.49 -2.17
N PHE A 51 3.60 9.61 -3.03
CA PHE A 51 3.68 9.77 -4.48
C PHE A 51 2.95 11.04 -4.95
N ILE A 52 1.73 11.25 -4.47
CA ILE A 52 0.93 12.44 -4.79
C ILE A 52 1.66 13.71 -4.36
N ILE A 53 2.15 13.77 -3.12
CA ILE A 53 2.90 14.93 -2.59
C ILE A 53 4.16 15.18 -3.44
N GLY A 54 4.93 14.13 -3.74
CA GLY A 54 6.13 14.24 -4.56
C GLY A 54 5.83 14.76 -5.97
N TRP A 55 4.76 14.28 -6.59
CA TRP A 55 4.32 14.74 -7.91
C TRP A 55 3.93 16.22 -7.90
N PHE A 56 3.12 16.63 -6.92
CA PHE A 56 2.73 18.05 -6.77
C PHE A 56 3.92 18.95 -6.46
N LEU A 57 4.84 18.52 -5.61
CA LEU A 57 6.05 19.26 -5.29
C LEU A 57 6.94 19.44 -6.52
N HIS A 58 7.16 18.36 -7.29
CA HIS A 58 7.92 18.44 -8.54
C HIS A 58 7.25 19.38 -9.55
N SER A 59 5.92 19.31 -9.69
CA SER A 59 5.16 20.20 -10.56
C SER A 59 5.30 21.67 -10.14
N PHE A 60 5.18 21.97 -8.84
CA PHE A 60 5.33 23.32 -8.30
C PHE A 60 6.75 23.87 -8.49
N VAL A 61 7.77 23.06 -8.21
CA VAL A 61 9.18 23.45 -8.42
C VAL A 61 9.45 23.71 -9.90
N SER A 62 9.02 22.81 -10.79
CA SER A 62 9.16 22.97 -12.24
C SER A 62 8.46 24.24 -12.76
N TYR A 63 7.25 24.53 -12.27
CA TYR A 63 6.52 25.76 -12.58
C TYR A 63 7.29 27.02 -12.16
N SER A 64 7.86 27.03 -10.94
CA SER A 64 8.64 28.17 -10.44
C SER A 64 9.93 28.43 -11.23
N GLN A 65 10.57 27.38 -11.75
CA GLN A 65 11.76 27.51 -12.58
C GLN A 65 11.42 28.06 -13.97
N LYS A 66 10.29 27.64 -14.55
CA LYS A 66 9.84 28.10 -15.86
C LYS A 66 9.45 29.58 -15.90
N LYS A 67 9.07 30.17 -14.76
CA LYS A 67 8.79 31.60 -14.61
C LYS A 67 10.05 32.47 -14.49
N LYS A 68 11.22 31.85 -14.25
CA LYS A 68 12.49 32.54 -14.02
C LYS A 68 13.39 32.60 -15.26
N ASN A 69 13.02 31.88 -16.33
CA ASN A 69 13.60 31.97 -17.69
C ASN A 69 12.69 32.80 -18.59
#